data_AF-A0A942U209-F1
#
_entry.id   AF-A0A942U209-F1
#
_cell.length_a   1.000
_cell.length_b   1.000
_cell.length_c   1.000
_cell.angle_alpha   90.00
_cell.angle_beta   90.00
_cell.angle_gamma   90.00
#
_symmetry.space_group_name_H-M   'P 1'
#
loop_
_entity.id
_entity.type
_entity.pdbx_description
1 polymer ?
#
loop_
_entity_poly.entity_id
_entity_poly.type
_entity_poly.pdbx_seq_one_letter_code
_entity_poly.pdbx_strand_id
1 'polypeptide(L)'
;MKKKMLTVICGGFIALSLFAAPGNPVKAAEDENCTCHDVTPIYGAQKNKIIANLISSQEFKKTKLSIIKDGDNWRGINNTEVLVHNSYGITIVGVPFISQDGTIMMATFFDGSFMGSAPKDE
;
A
#
# COMPACT_ATOMS: atom_id res chain seq x y z
N MET A 1 32.44 3.50 -46.86
CA MET A 1 31.12 3.08 -46.33
C MET A 1 31.16 2.04 -45.21
N LYS A 2 32.27 1.31 -44.96
CA LYS A 2 32.32 0.20 -43.98
C LYS A 2 32.40 0.60 -42.49
N LYS A 3 32.98 1.76 -42.14
CA LYS A 3 33.20 2.18 -40.74
C LYS A 3 31.91 2.64 -40.01
N LYS A 4 30.95 3.23 -40.73
CA LYS A 4 29.69 3.73 -40.15
C LYS A 4 28.70 2.61 -39.79
N MET A 5 28.80 1.47 -40.47
CA MET A 5 27.95 0.29 -40.23
C MET A 5 28.27 -0.39 -38.90
N LEU A 6 29.55 -0.45 -38.52
CA LEU A 6 29.97 -1.12 -37.28
C LEU A 6 29.46 -0.39 -36.03
N THR A 7 29.45 0.95 -36.05
CA THR A 7 28.96 1.77 -34.94
C THR A 7 27.46 1.64 -34.75
N VAL A 8 26.69 1.50 -35.83
CA VAL A 8 25.23 1.31 -35.79
C VAL A 8 24.88 -0.07 -35.22
N ILE A 9 25.63 -1.11 -35.57
CA ILE A 9 25.40 -2.47 -35.06
C ILE A 9 25.72 -2.54 -33.55
N CYS A 10 26.86 -1.99 -33.11
CA CYS A 10 27.20 -1.99 -31.68
C CYS A 10 26.23 -1.15 -30.85
N GLY A 11 25.80 0.02 -31.34
CA GLY A 11 24.80 0.85 -30.65
C GLY A 11 23.44 0.16 -30.55
N GLY A 12 23.00 -0.53 -31.60
CA GLY A 12 21.75 -1.31 -31.59
C GLY A 12 21.78 -2.49 -30.61
N PHE A 13 22.92 -3.19 -30.51
CA PHE A 13 23.08 -4.29 -29.55
C PHE A 13 23.01 -3.83 -28.10
N ILE A 14 23.61 -2.69 -27.76
CA ILE A 14 23.56 -2.14 -26.39
C ILE A 14 22.12 -1.73 -26.06
N ALA A 15 21.41 -1.08 -26.99
CA ALA A 15 20.01 -0.71 -26.78
C ALA A 15 19.10 -1.94 -26.58
N LEU A 16 19.25 -3.00 -27.39
CA LEU A 16 18.48 -4.24 -27.20
C LEU A 16 18.80 -4.95 -25.88
N SER A 17 20.05 -4.93 -25.41
CA SER A 17 20.41 -5.57 -24.14
C SER A 17 19.76 -4.93 -22.91
N LEU A 18 19.43 -3.63 -22.97
CA LEU A 18 18.76 -2.93 -21.87
C LEU A 18 17.27 -3.27 -21.77
N PHE A 19 16.62 -3.65 -22.87
CA PHE A 19 15.20 -4.06 -22.89
C PHE A 19 14.99 -5.57 -22.79
N ALA A 20 16.05 -6.37 -23.02
CA ALA A 20 15.99 -7.83 -22.97
C ALA A 20 16.30 -8.41 -21.59
N ALA A 21 16.66 -7.58 -20.60
CA ALA A 21 16.71 -8.03 -19.22
C ALA A 21 15.26 -8.07 -18.69
N PRO A 22 14.61 -9.25 -18.55
CA PRO A 22 13.42 -9.32 -17.74
C PRO A 22 13.82 -8.85 -16.34
N GLY A 23 13.39 -7.66 -15.95
CA GLY A 23 13.46 -7.27 -14.55
C GLY A 23 12.71 -8.37 -13.82
N ASN A 24 13.41 -9.15 -13.00
CA ASN A 24 12.83 -10.27 -12.26
C ASN A 24 11.57 -9.74 -11.56
N PRO A 25 10.35 -10.13 -11.98
CA PRO A 25 9.22 -9.91 -11.12
C PRO A 25 9.49 -10.82 -9.94
N VAL A 26 9.88 -10.24 -8.80
CA VAL A 26 9.75 -10.94 -7.53
C VAL A 26 8.26 -11.15 -7.37
N LYS A 27 7.78 -12.30 -7.85
CA LYS A 27 6.47 -12.79 -7.45
C LYS A 27 6.57 -12.94 -5.94
N ALA A 28 5.73 -12.21 -5.21
CA ALA A 28 5.49 -12.52 -3.82
C ALA A 28 5.18 -14.01 -3.76
N ALA A 29 6.00 -14.78 -3.05
CA ALA A 29 5.70 -16.18 -2.83
C ALA A 29 4.41 -16.22 -2.02
N GLU A 30 3.35 -16.78 -2.59
CA GLU A 30 2.16 -17.11 -1.84
C GLU A 30 2.56 -18.24 -0.90
N ASP A 31 2.88 -17.89 0.36
CA ASP A 31 2.98 -18.87 1.41
C ASP A 31 1.57 -19.41 1.65
N GLU A 32 1.34 -20.69 1.32
CA GLU A 32 0.05 -21.36 1.50
C GLU A 32 -0.42 -21.37 2.97
N ASN A 33 0.43 -20.94 3.92
CA ASN A 33 0.10 -20.77 5.34
C ASN A 33 -0.14 -19.30 5.76
N CYS A 34 -0.11 -18.30 4.87
CA CYS A 34 -0.49 -16.93 5.25
C CYS A 34 -2.01 -16.86 5.43
N THR A 35 -2.47 -16.95 6.68
CA THR A 35 -3.88 -16.72 7.07
C THR A 35 -4.34 -15.27 6.90
N CYS A 36 -3.47 -14.43 6.33
CA CYS A 36 -3.61 -13.02 6.02
C CYS A 36 -4.86 -12.69 5.17
N HIS A 37 -5.39 -13.69 4.46
CA HIS A 37 -6.56 -13.56 3.59
C HIS A 37 -7.90 -13.93 4.26
N ASP A 38 -7.90 -14.45 5.49
CA ASP A 38 -9.13 -14.83 6.22
C ASP A 38 -9.77 -13.61 6.90
N VAL A 39 -10.22 -12.67 6.07
CA VAL A 39 -10.81 -11.40 6.51
C VAL A 39 -12.19 -11.19 5.87
N THR A 40 -13.11 -10.60 6.64
CA THR A 40 -14.44 -10.20 6.16
C THR A 40 -14.57 -8.69 6.20
N PRO A 41 -15.02 -8.04 5.10
CA PRO A 41 -15.24 -6.60 5.11
C PRO A 41 -16.49 -6.19 5.89
N ILE A 42 -16.41 -5.07 6.60
CA ILE A 42 -17.51 -4.46 7.35
C ILE A 42 -18.02 -3.22 6.61
N TYR A 43 -19.34 -3.10 6.49
CA TYR A 43 -20.00 -2.00 5.77
C TYR A 43 -21.04 -1.25 6.63
N GLY A 44 -21.58 -0.17 6.06
CA GLY A 44 -22.74 0.55 6.60
C GLY A 44 -22.50 1.19 7.99
N ALA A 45 -23.54 1.17 8.82
CA ALA A 45 -23.52 1.82 10.14
C ALA A 45 -22.45 1.24 11.08
N GLN A 46 -22.19 -0.07 11.00
CA GLN A 46 -21.18 -0.73 11.81
C GLN A 46 -19.78 -0.22 11.47
N LYS A 47 -19.47 -0.12 10.17
CA LYS A 47 -18.23 0.50 9.68
C LYS A 47 -18.08 1.93 10.23
N ASN A 48 -19.12 2.74 10.13
CA ASN A 48 -19.08 4.13 10.61
C ASN A 48 -18.82 4.22 12.12
N LYS A 49 -19.40 3.33 12.93
CA LYS A 49 -19.15 3.28 14.37
C LYS A 49 -17.70 2.96 14.69
N ILE A 50 -17.11 1.98 14.01
CA ILE A 50 -15.70 1.59 14.19
C ILE A 50 -14.78 2.76 13.83
N ILE A 51 -15.02 3.40 12.68
CA ILE A 51 -14.25 4.57 12.25
C ILE A 51 -14.38 5.71 13.25
N ALA A 52 -15.58 6.02 13.72
CA ALA A 52 -15.82 7.08 14.70
C ALA A 52 -15.06 6.85 16.02
N ASN A 53 -14.99 5.60 16.48
CA ASN A 53 -14.21 5.23 17.66
C ASN A 53 -12.71 5.40 17.40
N LEU A 54 -12.21 4.95 16.25
CA LEU A 54 -10.80 5.09 15.88
C LEU A 54 -10.38 6.56 15.80
N ILE A 55 -11.12 7.41 15.07
CA ILE A 55 -10.73 8.83 14.89
C ILE A 55 -10.69 9.62 16.20
N SER A 56 -11.45 9.16 17.19
CA SER A 56 -11.50 9.76 18.52
C SER A 56 -10.26 9.40 19.36
N SER A 57 -9.56 8.33 19.01
CA SER A 57 -8.40 7.81 19.74
C SER A 57 -7.20 8.75 19.66
N GLN A 58 -6.32 8.68 20.66
CA GLN A 58 -5.05 9.41 20.65
C GLN A 58 -4.08 8.84 19.62
N GLU A 59 -4.12 7.52 19.41
CA GLU A 59 -3.24 6.84 18.46
C GLU A 59 -3.47 7.35 17.05
N PHE A 60 -4.73 7.40 16.60
CA PHE A 60 -5.09 7.94 15.31
C PHE A 60 -4.63 9.39 15.13
N LYS A 61 -4.84 10.23 16.14
CA LYS A 61 -4.43 11.65 16.10
C LYS A 61 -2.91 11.79 15.97
N LYS A 62 -2.14 10.98 16.70
CA LYS A 62 -0.68 10.96 16.61
C LYS A 62 -0.20 10.48 15.24
N THR A 63 -0.74 9.37 14.73
CA THR A 63 -0.39 8.82 13.42
C THR A 63 -0.67 9.83 12.31
N LYS A 64 -1.87 10.44 12.32
CA LYS A 64 -2.23 11.49 11.36
C LYS A 64 -1.24 12.66 11.39
N LEU A 65 -0.88 13.13 12.58
CA LEU A 65 0.08 14.23 12.72
C LEU A 65 1.48 13.85 12.23
N SER A 66 1.92 12.61 12.48
CA SER A 66 3.20 12.10 11.97
C SER A 66 3.22 12.10 10.45
N ILE A 67 2.22 11.49 9.81
CA ILE A 67 2.11 11.41 8.35
C ILE A 67 2.13 12.80 7.72
N ILE A 68 1.36 13.76 8.28
CA ILE A 68 1.38 15.15 7.79
C ILE A 68 2.76 15.81 7.97
N LYS A 69 3.41 15.57 9.12
CA LYS A 69 4.75 16.10 9.42
C LYS A 69 5.81 15.52 8.48
N ASP A 70 5.63 14.28 8.05
CA ASP A 70 6.49 13.59 7.10
C ASP A 70 6.27 14.08 5.67
N GLY A 71 5.37 15.05 5.44
CA GLY A 71 5.13 15.70 4.14
C GLY A 71 4.06 15.03 3.28
N ASP A 72 3.41 13.99 3.80
CA ASP A 72 2.35 13.28 3.12
C ASP A 72 0.99 13.99 3.28
N ASN A 73 0.07 13.74 2.33
CA ASN A 73 -1.22 14.40 2.27
C ASN A 73 -2.34 13.52 2.84
N TRP A 74 -2.85 13.92 4.00
CA TRP A 74 -3.99 13.28 4.66
C TRP A 74 -5.34 13.70 4.03
N ARG A 75 -6.04 12.77 3.38
CA ARG A 75 -7.30 13.04 2.64
C ARG A 75 -8.60 12.83 3.43
N GLY A 76 -8.51 12.72 4.75
CA GLY A 76 -9.67 12.49 5.61
C GLY A 76 -9.91 11.00 5.86
N ILE A 77 -11.17 10.59 5.98
CA ILE A 77 -11.58 9.20 6.28
C ILE A 77 -12.47 8.60 5.20
N ASN A 78 -12.63 9.32 4.08
CA ASN A 78 -13.33 8.78 2.94
C ASN A 78 -12.53 7.60 2.38
N ASN A 79 -13.21 6.54 1.97
CA ASN A 79 -12.57 5.30 1.51
C ASN A 79 -11.75 4.56 2.57
N THR A 80 -11.93 4.87 3.87
CA THR A 80 -11.43 3.99 4.93
C THR A 80 -12.04 2.60 4.78
N GLU A 81 -11.22 1.58 4.93
CA GLU A 81 -11.62 0.18 4.88
C GLU A 81 -11.63 -0.40 6.29
N VAL A 82 -12.60 -1.26 6.55
CA VAL A 82 -12.73 -1.95 7.83
C VAL A 82 -12.93 -3.41 7.53
N LEU A 83 -12.05 -4.24 8.07
CA LEU A 83 -12.07 -5.69 7.94
C LEU A 83 -12.08 -6.31 9.34
N VAL A 84 -12.56 -7.53 9.46
CA VAL A 84 -12.38 -8.37 10.65
C VAL A 84 -11.67 -9.65 10.25
N HIS A 85 -10.62 -10.03 10.97
CA HIS A 85 -9.97 -11.31 10.75
C HIS A 85 -10.83 -12.42 11.40
N ASN A 86 -11.32 -13.38 10.62
CA ASN A 86 -12.32 -14.34 11.12
C ASN A 86 -11.72 -15.30 12.17
N SER A 87 -10.46 -15.72 11.99
CA SER A 87 -9.76 -16.57 12.95
C SER A 87 -9.39 -15.89 14.28
N TYR A 88 -9.04 -14.60 14.28
CA TYR A 88 -8.55 -13.90 15.48
C TYR A 88 -9.53 -12.87 16.06
N GLY A 89 -10.61 -12.54 15.37
CA GLY A 89 -11.59 -11.53 15.79
C GLY A 89 -11.05 -10.09 15.80
N ILE A 90 -9.87 -9.86 15.23
CA ILE A 90 -9.19 -8.56 15.21
C ILE A 90 -9.86 -7.64 14.20
N THR A 91 -10.16 -6.41 14.60
CA THR A 91 -10.65 -5.36 13.71
C THR A 91 -9.48 -4.65 13.05
N ILE A 92 -9.43 -4.68 11.72
CA ILE A 92 -8.42 -4.03 10.90
C ILE A 92 -9.06 -2.79 10.27
N VAL A 93 -8.43 -1.63 10.42
CA VAL A 93 -8.90 -0.38 9.82
C VAL A 93 -7.77 0.23 8.98
N GLY A 94 -7.99 0.36 7.68
CA GLY A 94 -7.05 1.02 6.76
C GLY A 94 -7.55 2.41 6.38
N VAL A 95 -6.77 3.45 6.67
CA VAL A 95 -7.15 4.84 6.41
C VAL A 95 -6.27 5.44 5.31
N PRO A 96 -6.84 5.91 4.18
CA PRO A 96 -6.04 6.32 3.04
C PRO A 96 -5.38 7.69 3.24
N PHE A 97 -4.16 7.81 2.75
CA PHE A 97 -3.43 9.07 2.56
C PHE A 97 -2.63 9.01 1.27
N ILE A 98 -2.13 10.15 0.78
CA ILE A 98 -1.28 10.22 -0.41
C ILE A 98 0.15 10.48 0.04
N SER A 99 1.09 9.61 -0.32
CA SER A 99 2.51 9.83 -0.06
C SER A 99 3.09 10.91 -0.98
N GLN A 100 4.27 11.43 -0.64
CA GLN A 100 4.95 12.47 -1.42
C GLN A 100 5.13 12.16 -2.92
N ASP A 101 5.26 10.88 -3.29
CA ASP A 101 5.37 10.40 -4.66
C ASP A 101 4.02 10.27 -5.41
N GLY A 102 2.91 10.53 -4.72
CA GLY A 102 1.56 10.42 -5.26
C GLY A 102 0.88 9.07 -5.04
N THR A 103 1.57 8.10 -4.44
CA THR A 103 1.00 6.77 -4.16
C THR A 103 -0.11 6.85 -3.10
N ILE A 104 -1.20 6.10 -3.30
CA ILE A 104 -2.24 5.98 -2.27
C ILE A 104 -1.78 4.91 -1.28
N MET A 105 -1.53 5.35 -0.06
CA MET A 105 -1.10 4.52 1.06
C MET A 105 -2.25 4.35 2.05
N MET A 106 -2.27 3.24 2.78
CA MET A 106 -3.21 2.92 3.83
C MET A 106 -2.47 2.90 5.17
N ALA A 107 -2.81 3.82 6.07
CA ALA A 107 -2.41 3.75 7.47
C ALA A 107 -3.28 2.70 8.18
N THR A 108 -2.67 1.60 8.61
CA THR A 108 -3.36 0.41 9.10
C THR A 108 -3.35 0.36 10.63
N PHE A 109 -4.52 0.10 11.20
CA PHE A 109 -4.73 -0.02 12.64
C PHE A 109 -5.37 -1.37 12.97
N PHE A 110 -4.82 -2.10 13.95
CA PHE A 110 -5.40 -3.32 14.49
C PHE A 110 -5.96 -3.01 15.88
N ASP A 111 -7.26 -3.20 16.07
CA ASP A 111 -7.99 -2.89 17.31
C ASP A 111 -7.67 -1.49 17.87
N GLY A 112 -7.44 -0.53 16.97
CA GLY A 112 -7.11 0.87 17.29
C GLY A 112 -5.63 1.19 17.46
N SER A 113 -4.74 0.21 17.42
CA SER A 113 -3.28 0.39 17.51
C SER A 113 -2.68 0.53 16.11
N PHE A 114 -1.78 1.49 15.90
CA PHE A 114 -1.14 1.67 14.60
C PHE A 114 -0.12 0.57 14.31
N MET A 115 -0.23 -0.06 13.14
CA MET A 115 0.61 -1.19 12.73
C MET A 115 1.60 -0.84 11.63
N GLY A 116 1.36 0.25 10.89
CA GLY A 116 2.19 0.67 9.78
C GLY A 116 1.38 1.17 8.59
N SER A 117 2.08 1.47 7.51
CA SER A 117 1.49 1.92 6.26
C SER A 117 1.88 1.00 5.12
N ALA A 118 0.93 0.70 4.23
CA ALA A 118 1.16 -0.10 3.02
C ALA A 118 0.48 0.55 1.81
N PRO A 119 0.94 0.32 0.58
CA PRO A 119 0.21 0.73 -0.61
C PRO A 119 -1.22 0.18 -0.57
N LYS A 120 -2.18 0.95 -1.08
CA LYS A 120 -3.53 0.46 -1.27
C LYS A 120 -3.54 -0.56 -2.41
N ASP A 121 -4.06 -1.75 -2.15
CA ASP A 121 -4.31 -2.75 -3.20
C ASP A 121 -5.33 -2.20 -4.21
N GLU A 122 -5.05 -2.39 -5.52
CA GLU A 122 -5.87 -1.90 -6.64
C GLU A 122 -7.23 -2.60 -6.76
#